data_AF-C7G6Z2-F1
#
_entry.id   AF-C7G6Z2-F1
#
_cell.length_a   1.000
_cell.length_b   1.000
_cell.length_c   1.000
_cell.angle_alpha   90.00
_cell.angle_beta   90.00
_cell.angle_gamma   90.00
#
_symmetry.space_group_name_H-M   'P 1'
#
loop_
_entity.id
_entity.type
_entity.pdbx_description
1 polymer ?
#
loop_
_entity_poly.entity_id
_entity_poly.type
_entity_poly.pdbx_seq_one_letter_code
_entity_poly.pdbx_strand_id
1 'polypeptide(L)' 'MLLQKDKSISEIAAAVGYKSQSKFTSAFRDIFQILPTAYQEQVSYTNALANA' A
#
# COMPACT_ATOMS: atom_id res chain seq x y z
N MET A 1 -0.18 7.91 -5.63
CA MET A 1 0.52 7.82 -4.32
C MET A 1 0.23 6.48 -3.58
N LEU A 2 0.37 5.38 -4.31
CA LEU A 2 0.33 3.95 -3.94
C LEU A 2 0.64 3.16 -5.23
N LEU A 3 0.33 3.82 -6.37
CA LEU A 3 0.64 3.49 -7.77
C LEU A 3 2.09 3.76 -8.23
N GLN A 4 2.99 4.24 -7.35
CA GLN A 4 4.39 4.41 -7.72
C GLN A 4 5.18 3.21 -7.22
N LYS A 5 5.84 2.53 -8.16
CA LYS A 5 6.30 1.14 -8.09
C LYS A 5 7.29 0.83 -6.96
N ASP A 6 7.84 1.84 -6.30
CA ASP A 6 8.98 1.67 -5.39
C ASP A 6 8.84 2.35 -4.01
N LYS A 7 7.63 2.79 -3.63
CA LYS A 7 7.44 3.30 -2.25
C LYS A 7 7.22 2.15 -1.28
N SER A 8 8.14 2.04 -0.33
CA SER A 8 7.97 1.15 0.82
C SER A 8 6.70 1.51 1.60
N ILE A 9 6.11 0.53 2.30
CA ILE A 9 4.94 0.77 3.16
C ILE A 9 5.23 1.85 4.20
N SER A 10 6.47 1.93 4.70
CA SER A 10 6.95 2.98 5.59
C SER A 10 6.85 4.39 4.98
N GLU A 11 7.22 4.57 3.72
CA GLU A 11 7.11 5.86 3.03
C GLU A 11 5.64 6.23 2.78
N ILE A 12 4.80 5.26 2.44
CA ILE A 12 3.36 5.47 2.28
C ILE A 12 2.74 5.88 3.62
N ALA A 13 3.07 5.17 4.69
CA ALA A 13 2.62 5.48 6.05
C ALA A 13 3.01 6.91 6.46
N ALA A 14 4.27 7.31 6.24
CA ALA A 14 4.73 8.66 6.55
C ALA A 14 3.96 9.71 5.73
N ALA A 15 3.77 9.45 4.44
CA ALA A 15 3.16 10.42 3.54
C ALA A 15 1.63 10.57 3.72
N VAL A 16 0.96 9.60 4.35
CA VAL A 16 -0.44 9.72 4.80
C VAL A 16 -0.58 10.12 6.27
N GLY A 17 0.52 10.52 6.94
CA GLY A 17 0.50 11.12 8.28
C GLY A 17 0.68 10.15 9.45
N TYR A 18 1.02 8.88 9.19
CA TYR A 18 1.31 7.93 10.26
C TYR A 18 2.76 8.04 10.71
N LYS A 19 2.95 8.09 12.04
CA LYS A 19 4.28 8.13 12.68
C LYS A 19 5.05 6.81 12.59
N SER A 20 4.36 5.70 12.31
CA SER A 20 5.00 4.39 12.17
C SER A 20 4.26 3.52 11.16
N GLN A 21 5.03 2.72 10.45
CA GLN A 21 4.52 1.70 9.54
C GLN A 21 3.52 0.76 10.24
N SER A 22 3.83 0.30 11.45
CA SER A 22 2.95 -0.66 12.15
C SER A 22 1.56 -0.11 12.42
N LYS A 23 1.43 1.17 12.82
CA LYS A 23 0.11 1.81 13.02
C LYS A 23 -0.67 1.93 11.72
N PHE A 24 0.02 2.28 10.64
CA PHE A 24 -0.58 2.31 9.31
C PHE A 24 -1.07 0.91 8.90
N THR A 25 -0.23 -0.12 9.03
CA THR A 25 -0.56 -1.49 8.65
C THR A 25 -1.76 -2.02 9.43
N SER A 26 -1.84 -1.76 10.74
CA SER A 26 -3.00 -2.15 11.56
C SER A 26 -4.28 -1.46 11.07
N ALA A 27 -4.28 -0.13 10.98
CA ALA A 27 -5.46 0.63 10.54
C ALA A 27 -5.90 0.26 9.11
N PHE A 28 -4.92 0.02 8.21
CA PHE A 28 -5.20 -0.42 6.85
C PHE A 28 -5.87 -1.80 6.86
N ARG A 29 -5.36 -2.75 7.64
CA ARG A 29 -5.96 -4.09 7.75
C ARG A 29 -7.37 -4.02 8.34
N ASP A 30 -7.61 -3.16 9.34
CA ASP A 30 -8.93 -3.05 9.97
C ASP A 30 -10.01 -2.62 8.96
N ILE A 31 -9.63 -1.82 7.96
CA ILE A 31 -10.54 -1.31 6.92
C ILE A 31 -10.62 -2.25 5.71
N PHE A 32 -9.47 -2.63 5.15
CA PHE A 32 -9.38 -3.38 3.89
C PHE A 32 -9.31 -4.90 4.08
N GLN A 33 -9.16 -5.37 5.32
CA GLN A 33 -9.05 -6.79 5.69
C GLN A 33 -7.88 -7.54 5.04
N ILE A 34 -6.92 -6.81 4.46
CA ILE A 34 -5.72 -7.34 3.81
C ILE A 34 -4.49 -6.52 4.21
N LEU A 35 -3.30 -7.06 3.96
CA LEU A 35 -2.05 -6.33 4.17
C LEU A 35 -1.84 -5.26 3.09
N PRO A 36 -1.24 -4.10 3.44
CA PRO A 36 -0.85 -3.08 2.46
C PRO A 36 0.06 -3.62 1.35
N THR A 37 0.98 -4.54 1.67
CA THR A 37 1.89 -5.15 0.70
C THR A 37 1.14 -6.03 -0.31
N ALA A 38 0.24 -6.88 0.18
CA ALA A 38 -0.61 -7.72 -0.68
C ALA A 38 -1.50 -6.85 -1.59
N TYR A 39 -2.04 -5.74 -1.05
CA TYR A 39 -2.79 -4.78 -1.85
C TYR A 39 -1.93 -4.11 -2.94
N GLN A 40 -0.69 -3.71 -2.60
CA GLN A 40 0.25 -3.16 -3.59
C GLN A 40 0.56 -4.16 -4.71
N GLU A 41 0.76 -5.43 -4.38
CA GLU A 41 0.97 -6.49 -5.37
C GLU A 41 -0.25 -6.61 -6.30
N GLN A 42 -1.46 -6.74 -5.74
CA GLN A 42 -2.71 -6.82 -6.51
C GLN A 42 -2.89 -5.65 -7.48
N VAL A 43 -2.67 -4.42 -7.01
CA VAL A 43 -2.77 -3.22 -7.86
C VAL A 43 -1.70 -3.23 -8.95
N SER A 44 -0.48 -3.66 -8.63
CA SER A 44 0.63 -3.74 -9.60
C SER A 44 0.32 -4.74 -10.73
N TYR A 45 -0.22 -5.91 -10.40
CA TYR A 45 -0.67 -6.89 -11.39
C TYR A 45 -1.78 -6.32 -12.28
N THR A 46 -2.78 -5.67 -11.67
CA THR A 46 -3.91 -5.11 -12.41
C THR A 46 -3.45 -4.02 -13.39
N ASN A 47 -2.54 -3.15 -12.97
CA ASN A 47 -1.98 -2.12 -13.84
C ASN A 47 -1.12 -2.71 -14.96
N ALA A 48 -0.38 -3.79 -14.72
CA ALA A 48 0.40 -4.45 -15.75
C ALA A 48 -0.49 -5.02 -16.87
N LEU A 49 -1.67 -5.56 -16.51
CA LEU A 49 -2.64 -6.09 -17.47
C LEU A 49 -3.43 -4.99 -18.20
N ALA A 50 -3.65 -3.83 -17.56
CA ALA A 50 -4.38 -2.71 -18.16
C ALA A 50 -3.54 -1.86 -19.13
N ASN A 51 -2.21 -2.00 -19.11
CA ASN A 51 -1.27 -1.30 -20.01
C ASN A 51 -0.64 -2.24 -21.06
N ALA A 52 -1.16 -3.47 -21.19
CA ALA A 52 -0.77 -4.46 -22.20
C ALA A 52 -1.78 -4.46 -23.35
#